data_AF-A0A060XAQ4-F1
#
_entry.id   AF-A0A060XAQ4-F1
#
_cell.length_a   1.000
_cell.length_b   1.000
_cell.length_c   1.000
_cell.angle_alpha   90.00
_cell.angle_beta   90.00
_cell.angle_gamma   90.00
#
_symmetry.space_group_name_H-M   'P 1'
#
loop_
_entity.id
_entity.type
_entity.pdbx_description
1 polymer ?
#
loop_
_entity_poly.entity_id
_entity_poly.type
_entity_poly.pdbx_seq_one_letter_code
_entity_poly.pdbx_strand_id
1 'polypeptide(L)'
;MHSGSSDPPLCLMIGYADGMQIWSISLGGEAQELFSVRHGPVRAAHILPAPHISPLMIDGFADKRPLLGVCKSTGSLGTSPPYCCVDLYSLRTGEMVKSIQFKTPIYDLHCNKEILVVALQEKIAAFDSCTFNKKFFVTSKELGLCVSLMAPDGAWSKVVHYIGIRALFSILIRDSFIIALDGFCDCT
;
A
#
# COMPACT_ATOMS: atom_id res chain seq x y z
N MET A 1 -33.47 22.56 18.39
CA MET A 1 -32.89 21.22 18.16
C MET A 1 -32.08 21.29 16.88
N HIS A 2 -30.78 21.57 16.95
CA HIS A 2 -29.93 21.57 15.75
C HIS A 2 -29.76 20.12 15.30
N SER A 3 -30.28 19.83 14.10
CA SER A 3 -29.97 18.64 13.32
C SER A 3 -28.47 18.63 13.03
N GLY A 4 -27.69 18.00 13.91
CA GLY A 4 -26.26 17.83 13.72
C GLY A 4 -26.02 16.82 12.61
N SER A 5 -25.95 17.29 11.37
CA SER A 5 -25.19 16.58 10.34
C SER A 5 -23.73 16.65 10.78
N SER A 6 -23.29 15.68 11.57
CA SER A 6 -21.88 15.56 11.94
C SER A 6 -21.13 15.02 10.73
N ASP A 7 -20.80 15.89 9.78
CA ASP A 7 -19.90 15.51 8.70
C ASP A 7 -18.59 14.98 9.32
N PRO A 8 -18.01 13.91 8.75
CA PRO A 8 -16.82 13.30 9.32
C PRO A 8 -15.66 14.30 9.31
N PRO A 9 -14.79 14.31 10.34
CA PRO A 9 -13.65 15.20 10.39
C PRO A 9 -12.67 14.91 9.25
N LEU A 10 -11.94 15.93 8.82
CA LEU A 10 -10.87 15.79 7.82
C LEU A 10 -9.65 15.12 8.45
N CYS A 11 -9.10 14.10 7.79
CA CYS A 11 -7.86 13.45 8.20
C CYS A 11 -6.69 14.01 7.39
N LEU A 12 -5.69 14.57 8.07
CA LEU A 12 -4.48 15.13 7.47
C LEU A 12 -3.26 14.31 7.87
N MET A 13 -2.51 13.82 6.88
CA MET A 13 -1.27 13.08 7.11
C MET A 13 -0.08 13.89 6.59
N ILE A 14 0.92 14.12 7.45
CA ILE A 14 2.07 14.99 7.18
C ILE A 14 3.36 14.22 7.42
N GLY A 15 4.22 14.14 6.41
CA GLY A 15 5.56 13.56 6.50
C GLY A 15 6.61 14.62 6.81
N TYR A 16 7.58 14.27 7.66
CA TYR A 16 8.71 15.10 8.06
C TYR A 16 10.04 14.36 7.80
N ALA A 17 11.15 15.09 7.89
CA ALA A 17 12.48 14.47 7.80
C ALA A 17 12.77 13.50 8.96
N ASP A 18 12.10 13.66 10.10
CA ASP A 18 12.29 12.86 11.32
C ASP A 18 11.09 11.96 11.66
N GLY A 19 10.05 11.92 10.83
CA GLY A 19 8.86 11.12 11.11
C GLY A 19 7.63 11.45 10.25
N MET A 20 6.46 11.20 10.82
CA MET A 20 5.16 11.52 10.23
C MET A 20 4.11 11.67 11.34
N GLN A 21 3.09 12.49 11.09
CA GLN A 21 1.91 12.62 11.95
C GLN A 21 0.61 12.47 11.17
N ILE A 22 -0.45 12.07 11.87
CA ILE A 22 -1.84 12.07 11.40
C ILE A 22 -2.67 12.93 12.35
N TRP A 23 -3.46 13.83 11.79
CA TRP A 23 -4.28 14.79 12.51
C TRP A 23 -5.75 14.67 12.07
N SER A 24 -6.66 14.78 13.03
CA SER A 24 -8.10 14.99 12.80
C SER A 24 -8.39 16.48 12.89
N ILE A 25 -9.04 17.03 11.87
CA ILE A 25 -9.46 18.43 11.82
C ILE A 25 -10.99 18.43 11.80
N SER A 26 -11.58 18.93 12.88
CA SER A 26 -13.03 19.08 13.00
C SER A 26 -13.55 20.25 12.14
N LEU A 27 -14.86 20.28 11.89
CA LEU A 27 -15.51 21.43 11.24
C LEU A 27 -15.32 22.74 12.01
N GLY A 28 -15.12 22.67 13.33
CA GLY A 28 -14.83 23.83 14.17
C GLY A 28 -13.41 24.38 14.00
N GLY A 29 -12.56 23.75 13.19
CA GLY A 29 -11.17 24.13 12.99
C GLY A 29 -10.21 23.57 14.05
N GLU A 30 -10.72 22.89 15.08
CA GLU A 30 -9.89 22.23 16.09
C GLU A 30 -9.15 21.05 15.46
N ALA A 31 -7.84 21.00 15.69
CA ALA A 31 -6.94 19.96 15.21
C ALA A 31 -6.44 19.09 16.37
N GLN A 32 -6.59 17.78 16.25
CA GLN A 32 -6.16 16.80 17.23
C GLN A 32 -5.19 15.79 16.60
N GLU A 33 -4.03 15.57 17.21
CA GLU A 33 -3.12 14.50 16.80
C GLU A 33 -3.76 13.14 17.08
N LEU A 34 -3.83 12.29 16.05
CA LEU A 34 -4.30 10.91 16.14
C LEU A 34 -3.14 9.91 16.27
N PHE A 35 -2.04 10.17 15.57
CA PHE A 35 -0.91 9.26 15.51
C PHE A 35 0.38 10.00 15.15
N SER A 36 1.49 9.57 15.74
CA SER A 36 2.82 10.04 15.36
C SER A 36 3.83 8.90 15.36
N VAL A 37 4.67 8.87 14.33
CA VAL A 37 5.85 8.00 14.26
C VAL A 37 7.07 8.87 14.09
N ARG A 38 8.13 8.56 14.84
CA ARG A 38 9.39 9.32 14.85
C ARG A 38 10.55 8.43 14.44
N HIS A 39 11.74 9.02 14.48
CA HIS A 39 13.03 8.38 14.22
C HIS A 39 13.30 8.10 12.74
N GLY A 40 13.02 9.08 11.90
CA GLY A 40 13.48 9.13 10.52
C GLY A 40 12.36 9.26 9.50
N PRO A 41 12.71 9.60 8.26
CA PRO A 41 11.72 9.93 7.24
C PRO A 41 10.88 8.71 6.88
N VAL A 42 9.61 8.97 6.61
CA VAL A 42 8.64 8.00 6.09
C VAL A 42 8.59 8.11 4.58
N ARG A 43 8.79 6.99 3.88
CA ARG A 43 8.75 6.93 2.42
C ARG A 43 7.34 6.74 1.88
N ALA A 44 6.56 5.92 2.55
CA ALA A 44 5.18 5.63 2.17
C ALA A 44 4.37 5.32 3.42
N ALA A 45 3.13 5.79 3.46
CA ALA A 45 2.18 5.46 4.51
C ALA A 45 0.76 5.41 3.96
N HIS A 46 0.00 4.39 4.34
CA HIS A 46 -1.37 4.20 3.89
C HIS A 46 -2.26 3.69 5.02
N ILE A 47 -3.40 4.35 5.23
CA ILE A 47 -4.49 3.81 6.03
C ILE A 47 -5.07 2.63 5.26
N LEU A 48 -5.02 1.44 5.88
CA LEU A 48 -5.45 0.21 5.26
C LEU A 48 -6.96 0.08 5.39
N PRO A 49 -7.70 -0.07 4.28
CA PRO A 49 -9.14 -0.22 4.34
C PRO A 49 -9.52 -1.50 5.09
N ALA A 50 -10.68 -1.48 5.74
CA ALA A 50 -11.24 -2.69 6.33
C ALA A 50 -11.51 -3.72 5.20
N PRO A 51 -11.10 -4.97 5.38
CA PRO A 51 -11.12 -5.95 4.32
C PRO A 51 -12.54 -6.38 3.99
N HIS A 52 -12.73 -6.94 2.81
CA HIS A 52 -13.99 -7.61 2.49
C HIS A 52 -13.99 -8.98 3.16
N ILE A 53 -14.76 -9.11 4.25
CA ILE A 53 -14.85 -10.35 5.02
C ILE A 53 -15.91 -11.24 4.38
N SER A 54 -15.49 -12.37 3.81
CA SER A 54 -16.40 -13.45 3.41
C SER A 54 -16.65 -14.39 4.59
N PRO A 55 -17.72 -15.21 4.59
CA PRO A 55 -18.04 -16.12 5.70
C PRO A 55 -16.93 -17.14 6.04
N LEU A 56 -16.02 -17.38 5.09
CA LEU A 56 -14.89 -18.31 5.22
C LEU A 56 -13.59 -17.61 5.64
N MET A 57 -13.56 -16.27 5.67
CA MET A 57 -12.38 -15.50 6.06
C MET A 57 -12.59 -14.84 7.41
N ILE A 58 -11.57 -14.93 8.27
CA ILE A 58 -11.52 -14.26 9.56
C ILE A 58 -10.44 -13.17 9.47
N ASP A 59 -10.82 -11.93 9.75
CA ASP A 59 -9.89 -10.81 9.85
C ASP A 59 -9.15 -10.87 11.19
N GLY A 60 -7.90 -11.33 11.16
CA GLY A 60 -7.07 -11.51 12.35
C GLY A 60 -6.66 -10.20 13.04
N PHE A 61 -7.04 -9.04 12.47
CA PHE A 61 -6.76 -7.72 13.00
C PHE A 61 -8.03 -6.88 13.22
N ALA A 62 -9.22 -7.51 13.23
CA ALA A 62 -10.49 -6.80 13.34
C ALA A 62 -10.57 -5.87 14.57
N ASP A 63 -10.05 -6.31 15.71
CA ASP A 63 -9.98 -5.57 16.98
C ASP A 63 -8.99 -4.39 16.96
N LYS A 64 -7.98 -4.46 16.08
CA LYS A 64 -6.89 -3.48 15.95
C LYS A 64 -7.15 -2.42 14.88
N ARG A 65 -8.23 -2.55 14.11
CA ARG A 65 -8.58 -1.60 13.05
C ARG A 65 -9.11 -0.27 13.60
N PRO A 66 -8.88 0.86 12.89
CA PRO A 66 -8.21 0.96 11.58
C PRO A 66 -6.68 0.80 11.66
N LEU A 67 -6.09 0.24 10.60
CA LEU A 67 -4.65 -0.01 10.52
C LEU A 67 -3.95 1.02 9.62
N LEU A 68 -2.70 1.31 9.93
CA LEU A 68 -1.80 2.14 9.14
C LEU A 68 -0.57 1.33 8.75
N GLY A 69 -0.30 1.18 7.45
CA GLY A 69 0.97 0.64 6.97
C GLY A 69 1.98 1.76 6.76
N VAL A 70 3.18 1.65 7.33
CA VAL A 70 4.25 2.67 7.26
C VAL A 70 5.56 2.04 6.81
N CYS A 71 6.23 2.66 5.84
CA CYS A 71 7.60 2.36 5.48
C CYS A 71 8.52 3.50 5.89
N LYS A 72 9.41 3.26 6.86
CA LYS A 72 10.33 4.25 7.42
C LYS A 72 11.80 3.90 7.15
N SER A 73 12.65 4.92 7.23
CA SER A 73 14.10 4.79 6.99
C SER A 73 14.83 3.99 8.06
N THR A 74 14.31 3.89 9.28
CA THR A 74 14.88 3.05 10.33
C THR A 74 14.01 1.82 10.46
N GLY A 75 14.59 0.64 10.26
CA GLY A 75 13.86 -0.60 10.52
C GLY A 75 13.43 -0.68 11.98
N SER A 76 12.21 -1.12 12.23
CA SER A 76 11.67 -1.37 13.58
C SER A 76 12.50 -2.37 14.40
N LEU A 77 13.31 -3.22 13.76
CA LEU A 77 14.22 -4.17 14.42
C LEU A 77 15.70 -3.73 14.44
N GLY A 78 16.03 -2.49 14.04
CA GLY A 78 17.38 -1.91 14.17
C GLY A 78 18.49 -2.56 13.31
N THR A 79 18.21 -3.62 12.57
CA THR A 79 19.20 -4.38 11.78
C THR A 79 18.95 -4.34 10.28
N SER A 80 17.80 -3.85 9.83
CA SER A 80 17.48 -3.78 8.40
C SER A 80 18.02 -2.49 7.75
N PRO A 81 18.43 -2.55 6.48
CA PRO A 81 18.73 -1.35 5.70
C PRO A 81 17.52 -0.41 5.64
N PRO A 82 17.72 0.87 5.32
CA PRO A 82 16.63 1.82 5.22
C PRO A 82 15.50 1.39 4.29
N TYR A 83 14.26 1.63 4.71
CA TYR A 83 13.06 1.38 3.93
C TYR A 83 12.83 -0.10 3.55
N CYS A 84 13.33 -1.03 4.35
CA CYS A 84 13.17 -2.46 4.11
C CYS A 84 12.03 -3.11 4.91
N CYS A 85 11.23 -2.31 5.63
CA CYS A 85 10.12 -2.81 6.44
C CYS A 85 8.82 -2.08 6.13
N VAL A 86 7.71 -2.81 6.21
CA VAL A 86 6.36 -2.25 6.39
C VAL A 86 5.91 -2.55 7.80
N ASP A 87 5.80 -1.53 8.62
CA ASP A 87 5.27 -1.62 9.97
C ASP A 87 3.77 -1.31 9.93
N LEU A 88 2.97 -2.22 10.47
CA LEU A 88 1.53 -2.07 10.60
C LEU A 88 1.22 -1.58 12.01
N TYR A 89 0.59 -0.42 12.11
CA TYR A 89 0.15 0.20 13.35
C TYR A 89 -1.36 0.16 13.48
N SER A 90 -1.84 -0.10 14.70
CA SER A 90 -3.23 0.13 15.09
C SER A 90 -3.41 1.63 15.36
N LEU A 91 -4.25 2.31 14.59
CA LEU A 91 -4.59 3.71 14.88
C LEU A 91 -5.51 3.84 16.10
N ARG A 92 -6.08 2.73 16.57
CA ARG A 92 -6.88 2.70 17.81
C ARG A 92 -6.00 2.78 19.05
N THR A 93 -4.88 2.05 19.05
CA THR A 93 -4.00 1.90 20.22
C THR A 93 -2.68 2.65 20.07
N GLY A 94 -2.31 3.05 18.85
CA GLY A 94 -1.00 3.62 18.53
C GLY A 94 0.13 2.57 18.44
N GLU A 95 -0.17 1.29 18.69
CA GLU A 95 0.84 0.25 18.79
C GLU A 95 1.13 -0.42 17.44
N MET A 96 2.38 -0.87 17.27
CA MET A 96 2.76 -1.70 16.13
C MET A 96 2.23 -3.12 16.33
N VAL A 97 1.39 -3.59 15.41
CA VAL A 97 0.73 -4.89 15.47
C VAL A 97 1.39 -5.95 14.58
N LYS A 98 2.16 -5.53 13.56
CA LYS A 98 2.94 -6.43 12.70
C LYS A 98 4.08 -5.67 12.03
N SER A 99 5.16 -6.35 11.70
CA SER A 99 6.20 -5.82 10.80
C SER A 99 6.52 -6.84 9.71
N ILE A 100 6.56 -6.40 8.46
CA ILE A 100 6.87 -7.23 7.29
C ILE A 100 8.20 -6.77 6.71
N GLN A 101 9.18 -7.67 6.69
CA GLN A 101 10.54 -7.35 6.28
C GLN A 101 10.88 -7.83 4.88
N PHE A 102 11.69 -7.02 4.20
CA PHE A 102 12.15 -7.26 2.85
C PHE A 102 13.67 -7.14 2.80
N LYS A 103 14.28 -7.89 1.88
CA LYS A 103 15.73 -7.83 1.62
C LYS A 103 16.15 -6.63 0.79
N THR A 104 15.18 -5.98 0.14
CA THR A 104 15.40 -4.87 -0.81
C THR A 104 14.56 -3.68 -0.35
N PRO A 105 14.99 -2.43 -0.62
CA PRO A 105 14.22 -1.25 -0.29
C PRO A 105 12.83 -1.27 -0.95
N ILE A 106 11.86 -0.83 -0.19
CA ILE A 106 10.49 -0.56 -0.62
C ILE A 106 10.49 0.81 -1.30
N TYR A 107 9.80 0.91 -2.43
CA TYR A 107 9.59 2.18 -3.12
C TYR A 107 8.24 2.79 -2.75
N ASP A 108 7.20 1.95 -2.66
CA ASP A 108 5.85 2.41 -2.44
C ASP A 108 4.97 1.30 -1.83
N LEU A 109 3.84 1.71 -1.27
CA LEU A 109 2.82 0.84 -0.69
C LEU A 109 1.47 1.20 -1.29
N HIS A 110 0.65 0.20 -1.59
CA HIS A 110 -0.74 0.46 -1.90
C HIS A 110 -1.62 -0.65 -1.36
N CYS A 111 -2.89 -0.36 -1.13
CA CYS A 111 -3.81 -1.32 -0.53
C CYS A 111 -5.23 -1.14 -1.05
N ASN A 112 -5.95 -2.24 -1.10
CA ASN A 112 -7.40 -2.27 -1.25
C ASN A 112 -7.99 -3.21 -0.16
N LYS A 113 -9.28 -3.53 -0.26
CA LYS A 113 -9.96 -4.38 0.72
C LYS A 113 -9.51 -5.85 0.70
N GLU A 114 -8.70 -6.28 -0.26
CA GLU A 114 -8.30 -7.68 -0.42
C GLU A 114 -6.81 -7.91 -0.22
N ILE A 115 -5.99 -6.92 -0.61
CA ILE A 115 -4.55 -7.02 -0.59
C ILE A 115 -3.85 -5.72 -0.19
N LEU A 116 -2.69 -5.90 0.43
CA LEU A 116 -1.62 -4.91 0.58
C LEU A 116 -0.51 -5.26 -0.43
N VAL A 117 -0.18 -4.32 -1.29
CA VAL A 117 0.85 -4.44 -2.32
C VAL A 117 2.07 -3.61 -1.91
N VAL A 118 3.24 -4.23 -1.97
CA VAL A 118 4.53 -3.61 -1.65
C VAL A 118 5.39 -3.56 -2.90
N ALA A 119 5.74 -2.35 -3.34
CA ALA A 119 6.61 -2.12 -4.49
C ALA A 119 8.08 -2.21 -4.05
N LEU A 120 8.87 -3.08 -4.68
CA LEU A 120 10.30 -3.24 -4.43
C LEU A 120 11.06 -3.11 -5.75
N GLN A 121 12.40 -3.05 -5.69
CA GLN A 121 13.23 -2.74 -6.86
C GLN A 121 13.00 -3.62 -8.09
N GLU A 122 12.88 -4.93 -7.88
CA GLU A 122 12.71 -5.90 -8.98
C GLU A 122 11.50 -6.79 -8.74
N LYS A 123 10.62 -6.45 -7.79
CA LYS A 123 9.49 -7.30 -7.45
C LYS A 123 8.34 -6.50 -6.86
N ILE A 124 7.15 -7.06 -7.03
CA ILE A 124 5.94 -6.61 -6.34
C ILE A 124 5.51 -7.76 -5.44
N ALA A 125 5.26 -7.48 -4.15
CA ALA A 125 4.78 -8.48 -3.22
C ALA A 125 3.36 -8.14 -2.77
N ALA A 126 2.44 -9.11 -2.88
CA ALA A 126 1.06 -8.96 -2.43
C ALA A 126 0.83 -9.77 -1.15
N PHE A 127 0.16 -9.13 -0.20
CA PHE A 127 -0.19 -9.69 1.10
C PHE A 127 -1.70 -9.62 1.27
N ASP A 128 -2.26 -10.66 1.87
CA ASP A 128 -3.68 -10.68 2.20
C ASP A 128 -4.06 -9.57 3.20
N SER A 129 -5.18 -8.88 3.00
CA SER A 129 -5.59 -7.76 3.86
C SER A 129 -6.12 -8.19 5.25
N CYS A 130 -6.57 -9.44 5.41
CA CYS A 130 -7.11 -9.98 6.67
C CYS A 130 -6.00 -10.52 7.58
N THR A 131 -4.97 -11.11 6.99
CA THR A 131 -3.90 -11.82 7.73
C THR A 131 -2.52 -11.18 7.57
N PHE A 132 -2.33 -10.37 6.53
CA PHE A 132 -1.04 -9.86 6.09
C PHE A 132 0.00 -10.97 5.87
N ASN A 133 -0.47 -12.15 5.48
CA ASN A 133 0.39 -13.23 5.02
C ASN A 133 0.64 -13.05 3.52
N LYS A 134 1.83 -13.44 3.07
CA LYS A 134 2.21 -13.31 1.65
C LYS A 134 1.28 -14.19 0.81
N LYS A 135 0.62 -13.60 -0.19
CA LYS A 135 -0.15 -14.31 -1.21
C LYS A 135 0.73 -14.71 -2.38
N PHE A 136 1.35 -13.72 -3.03
CA PHE A 136 2.22 -13.94 -4.19
C PHE A 136 3.27 -12.83 -4.32
N PHE A 137 4.22 -13.03 -5.22
CA PHE A 137 5.12 -11.97 -5.69
C PHE A 137 5.30 -12.09 -7.20
N VAL A 138 5.50 -10.97 -7.87
CA VAL A 138 5.80 -10.88 -9.30
C VAL A 138 7.20 -10.31 -9.45
N THR A 139 8.06 -10.93 -10.26
CA THR A 139 9.44 -10.48 -10.44
C THR A 139 9.60 -9.76 -11.78
N SER A 140 10.35 -8.66 -11.80
CA SER A 140 10.57 -7.87 -13.02
C SER A 140 11.31 -8.63 -14.12
N LYS A 141 12.07 -9.69 -13.78
CA LYS A 141 12.71 -10.56 -14.78
C LYS A 141 11.70 -11.38 -15.60
N GLU A 142 10.52 -11.62 -15.05
CA GLU A 142 9.37 -12.26 -15.74
C GLU A 142 8.49 -11.23 -16.46
N LEU A 143 8.71 -9.94 -16.22
CA LEU A 143 8.01 -8.83 -16.87
C LEU A 143 8.77 -8.40 -18.13
N GLY A 144 8.89 -9.31 -19.10
CA GLY A 144 9.14 -8.97 -20.51
C GLY A 144 7.89 -8.32 -21.11
N LEU A 145 7.48 -7.16 -20.58
CA LEU A 145 6.21 -6.52 -20.97
C LEU A 145 6.34 -5.85 -22.35
N CYS A 146 5.90 -6.56 -23.39
CA CYS A 146 5.41 -5.92 -24.61
C CYS A 146 3.99 -5.42 -24.35
N VAL A 147 3.81 -4.13 -24.12
CA VAL A 147 2.46 -3.53 -24.10
C VAL A 147 2.09 -3.15 -25.52
N SER A 148 1.05 -3.79 -26.05
CA SER A 148 0.46 -3.39 -27.32
C SER A 148 -0.58 -2.31 -27.04
N LEU A 149 -0.31 -1.06 -27.44
CA LEU A 149 -1.31 -0.01 -27.45
C LEU A 149 -2.00 -0.01 -28.81
N MET A 150 -3.33 0.01 -28.82
CA MET A 150 -4.12 0.22 -30.03
C MET A 150 -4.18 1.73 -30.28
N ALA A 151 -3.64 2.18 -31.41
CA ALA A 151 -3.75 3.57 -31.82
C ALA A 151 -5.20 3.90 -32.22
N PRO A 152 -5.64 5.18 -32.21
CA PRO A 152 -7.01 5.57 -32.53
C PRO A 152 -7.47 5.18 -33.95
N ASP A 153 -6.52 4.83 -34.82
CA ASP A 153 -6.74 4.34 -36.19
C ASP A 153 -6.85 2.81 -36.28
N GLY A 154 -6.82 2.10 -35.14
CA GLY A 154 -6.90 0.64 -35.07
C GLY A 154 -5.61 -0.09 -35.41
N ALA A 155 -4.50 0.61 -35.65
CA ALA A 155 -3.21 -0.01 -35.89
C ALA A 155 -2.51 -0.41 -34.57
N TRP A 156 -1.98 -1.63 -34.54
CA TRP A 156 -1.13 -2.09 -33.45
C TRP A 156 0.30 -1.60 -33.67
N SER A 157 0.79 -0.73 -32.79
CA SER A 157 2.21 -0.34 -32.80
C SER A 157 2.94 -1.05 -31.67
N LYS A 158 3.95 -1.86 -32.04
CA LYS A 158 4.89 -2.44 -31.07
C LYS A 158 5.83 -1.33 -30.61
N VAL A 159 5.60 -0.79 -29.41
CA VAL A 159 6.53 0.15 -28.79
C VAL A 159 7.09 -0.49 -27.53
N VAL A 160 8.38 -0.84 -27.56
CA VAL A 160 9.10 -1.35 -26.39
C VAL A 160 9.41 -0.17 -25.47
N HIS A 161 8.53 0.09 -24.51
CA HIS A 161 8.84 0.96 -23.38
C HIS A 161 9.08 0.11 -22.13
N TYR A 162 10.20 0.36 -21.45
CA TYR A 162 10.37 -0.05 -20.05
C TYR A 162 9.34 0.71 -19.22
N ILE A 163 8.15 0.13 -19.06
CA ILE A 163 7.12 0.67 -18.18
C ILE A 163 7.65 0.47 -16.77
N GLY A 164 8.23 1.54 -16.21
CA GLY A 164 8.71 1.54 -14.83
C GLY A 164 7.60 1.08 -13.89
N ILE A 165 7.98 0.37 -12.83
CA ILE A 165 7.09 -0.26 -11.82
C ILE A 165 5.93 0.65 -11.38
N ARG A 166 6.12 1.97 -11.40
CA ARG A 166 5.09 2.98 -11.08
C ARG A 166 3.85 2.93 -11.99
N ALA A 167 4.00 2.64 -13.28
CA ALA A 167 2.89 2.61 -14.23
C ALA A 167 2.11 1.28 -14.21
N LEU A 168 2.78 0.15 -13.97
CA LEU A 168 2.12 -1.12 -13.60
C LEU A 168 1.27 -0.96 -12.32
N PHE A 169 1.75 -0.16 -11.38
CA PHE A 169 1.11 0.09 -10.09
C PHE A 169 -0.24 0.80 -10.20
N SER A 170 -0.37 1.77 -11.11
CA SER A 170 -1.64 2.47 -11.33
C SER A 170 -2.69 1.58 -12.00
N ILE A 171 -2.26 0.57 -12.76
CA ILE A 171 -3.14 -0.35 -13.50
C ILE A 171 -3.66 -1.46 -12.59
N LEU A 172 -2.82 -2.01 -11.70
CA LEU A 172 -3.20 -3.11 -10.80
C LEU A 172 -4.24 -2.74 -9.72
N ILE A 173 -4.46 -1.44 -9.46
CA ILE A 173 -5.18 -0.99 -8.26
C ILE A 173 -6.48 -0.25 -8.58
N ARG A 174 -6.64 0.26 -9.81
CA ARG A 174 -7.80 1.09 -10.13
C ARG A 174 -9.12 0.33 -10.28
N ASP A 175 -9.13 -0.96 -10.66
CA ASP A 175 -10.37 -1.58 -11.15
C ASP A 175 -10.79 -2.93 -10.52
N SER A 176 -10.38 -3.27 -9.30
CA SER A 176 -10.71 -4.59 -8.68
C SER A 176 -10.19 -5.83 -9.44
N PHE A 177 -9.60 -5.63 -10.61
CA PHE A 177 -8.86 -6.64 -11.34
C PHE A 177 -7.41 -6.59 -10.86
N ILE A 178 -6.99 -7.64 -10.15
CA ILE A 178 -5.67 -8.17 -10.44
C ILE A 178 -5.75 -8.46 -11.94
N ILE A 179 -5.10 -7.67 -12.79
CA ILE A 179 -4.76 -8.18 -14.11
C ILE A 179 -3.92 -9.41 -13.80
N ALA A 180 -4.58 -10.57 -13.80
CA ALA A 180 -3.92 -11.81 -14.11
C ALA A 180 -3.11 -11.47 -15.34
N LEU A 181 -1.79 -11.52 -15.20
CA LEU A 181 -0.90 -11.58 -16.35
C LEU A 181 -1.25 -12.90 -17.03
N ASP A 182 -2.39 -12.93 -17.72
CA ASP A 182 -2.82 -14.06 -18.51
C ASP A 182 -1.77 -14.21 -19.59
N GLY A 183 -1.22 -15.42 -19.63
CA GLY A 183 0.09 -15.68 -20.18
C GLY A 183 0.24 -15.28 -21.63
N PHE A 184 1.48 -14.92 -21.96
CA PHE A 184 2.10 -15.44 -23.17
C PHE A 184 3.34 -16.22 -22.76
N CYS A 185 3.09 -17.41 -22.22
CA CYS A 185 4.03 -18.51 -22.38
C CYS A 185 3.79 -19.02 -23.80
N ASP A 186 4.47 -18.41 -24.77
CA ASP A 186 4.86 -19.09 -26.00
C ASP A 186 5.87 -18.20 -26.73
N CYS A 187 7.13 -18.59 -26.65
CA CYS A 187 8.13 -18.38 -27.69
C CYS A 187 9.14 -19.52 -27.57
N THR A 188 8.99 -20.49 -28.47
CA THR A 188 10.03 -21.40 -28.99
C THR A 188 11.38 -20.74 -29.20
#